data_AF-A0A8J7WQF3-F1
#
_entry.id   AF-A0A8J7WQF3-F1
#
_cell.length_a   1.000
_cell.length_b   1.000
_cell.length_c   1.000
_cell.angle_alpha   90.00
_cell.angle_beta   90.00
_cell.angle_gamma   90.00
#
_symmetry.space_group_name_H-M   'P 1'
#
loop_
_entity.id
_entity.type
_entity.pdbx_description
1 polymer ?
#
loop_
_entity_poly.entity_id
_entity_poly.type
_entity_poly.pdbx_seq_one_letter_code
_entity_poly.pdbx_strand_id
1 'polypeptide(L)' 'MTALLRAKFAQHHDAAAILAATGDARISYTGPDSPFWIDRGPAEGRNWMGRLPEFVRSEIAAGQLITD' A
#
# COMPACT_ATOMS: atom_id res chain seq x y z
N MET A 1 -1.70 7.30 -8.86
CA MET A 1 -1.58 7.05 -7.39
C MET A 1 -0.36 6.20 -7.06
N THR A 2 -0.11 5.08 -7.75
CA THR A 2 1.09 4.24 -7.54
C THR A 2 2.41 5.02 -7.61
N ALA A 3 2.58 5.92 -8.60
CA ALA A 3 3.78 6.77 -8.69
C ALA A 3 4.02 7.61 -7.41
N LEU A 4 2.95 8.16 -6.81
CA LEU A 4 3.05 8.92 -5.56
C LEU A 4 3.45 8.03 -4.38
N LEU A 5 2.89 6.81 -4.30
CA LEU A 5 3.25 5.87 -3.25
C LEU A 5 4.68 5.36 -3.40
N ARG A 6 5.14 5.10 -4.61
CA ARG A 6 6.55 4.78 -4.88
C ARG A 6 7.46 5.92 -4.41
N ALA A 7 7.14 7.17 -4.79
CA ALA A 7 7.89 8.34 -4.31
C ALA A 7 7.87 8.43 -2.77
N LYS A 8 6.71 8.24 -2.13
CA LYS A 8 6.59 8.23 -0.67
C LYS A 8 7.51 7.21 -0.02
N PHE A 9 7.48 5.96 -0.47
CA PHE A 9 8.28 4.89 0.15
C PHE A 9 9.76 4.94 -0.24
N ALA A 10 10.09 5.52 -1.39
CA ALA A 10 11.48 5.82 -1.75
C ALA A 10 12.06 6.96 -0.90
N GLN A 11 11.27 7.99 -0.58
CA GLN A 11 11.68 9.12 0.26
C GLN A 11 11.73 8.78 1.76
N HIS A 12 10.92 7.83 2.21
CA HIS A 12 10.76 7.46 3.62
C HIS A 12 11.10 5.98 3.85
N HIS A 13 12.39 5.68 3.99
CA HIS A 13 12.89 4.31 4.14
C HIS A 13 12.36 3.60 5.40
N ASP A 14 12.08 4.33 6.47
CA ASP A 14 11.44 3.83 7.68
C ASP A 14 10.01 3.33 7.41
N ALA A 15 9.22 4.10 6.66
CA ALA A 15 7.89 3.70 6.23
C ALA A 15 7.92 2.51 5.27
N ALA A 16 8.93 2.43 4.40
CA ALA A 16 9.14 1.29 3.51
C ALA A 16 9.49 0.02 4.30
N ALA A 17 10.33 0.14 5.33
CA ALA A 17 10.66 -0.98 6.22
C ALA A 17 9.44 -1.46 7.00
N ILE A 18 8.60 -0.55 7.52
CA ILE A 18 7.33 -0.90 8.18
C ILE A 18 6.40 -1.61 7.21
N LEU A 19 6.26 -1.11 5.97
CA LEU A 19 5.43 -1.74 4.95
C LEU A 19 5.93 -3.16 4.62
N ALA A 20 7.24 -3.33 4.44
CA ALA A 20 7.85 -4.64 4.18
C ALA A 20 7.64 -5.61 5.35
N ALA A 21 7.74 -5.13 6.59
CA ALA A 21 7.55 -5.92 7.80
C ALA A 21 6.12 -6.49 7.94
N THR A 22 5.13 -5.96 7.21
CA THR A 22 3.78 -6.57 7.15
C THR A 22 3.75 -7.94 6.47
N GLY A 23 4.85 -8.36 5.83
CA GLY A 23 4.98 -9.69 5.22
C GLY A 23 4.04 -9.87 4.04
N ASP A 24 3.16 -10.86 4.11
CA ASP A 24 2.10 -11.14 3.15
C ASP A 24 0.70 -10.74 3.67
N ALA A 25 0.61 -10.22 4.90
CA ALA A 25 -0.65 -9.86 5.52
C ALA A 25 -1.42 -8.83 4.68
N ARG A 26 -2.74 -8.99 4.61
CA ARG A 26 -3.64 -8.04 3.95
C ARG A 26 -3.74 -6.76 4.78
N ILE A 27 -3.57 -5.61 4.13
CA ILE A 27 -3.76 -4.29 4.71
C ILE A 27 -5.20 -3.87 4.47
N SER A 28 -5.96 -3.66 5.55
CA SER A 28 -7.34 -3.20 5.50
C SER A 28 -7.46 -1.81 6.10
N TYR A 29 -8.05 -0.86 5.36
CA TYR A 29 -8.30 0.48 5.85
C TYR A 29 -9.80 0.72 6.02
N THR A 30 -10.26 0.90 7.25
CA THR A 30 -11.68 1.05 7.62
C THR A 30 -12.04 2.49 8.02
N GLY A 31 -11.36 3.48 7.44
CA GLY A 31 -11.61 4.90 7.73
C GLY A 31 -12.97 5.40 7.22
N PRO A 32 -13.31 6.68 7.44
CA PRO A 32 -14.61 7.25 7.08
C PRO A 32 -14.78 7.56 5.58
N ASP A 33 -13.78 7.25 4.75
CA ASP A 33 -13.72 7.68 3.34
C ASP A 33 -14.70 6.91 2.41
N SER A 34 -14.71 7.31 1.13
CA SER A 34 -15.51 6.67 0.06
C SER A 34 -15.29 5.15 -0.03
N PRO A 35 -16.32 4.35 -0.39
CA PRO A 35 -16.17 2.92 -0.68
C PRO A 35 -15.06 2.61 -1.69
N PHE A 36 -14.68 3.55 -2.56
CA PHE A 36 -13.54 3.35 -3.44
C PHE A 36 -12.22 3.16 -2.68
N TRP A 37 -12.02 3.86 -1.57
CA TRP A 37 -10.76 3.87 -0.82
C TRP A 37 -10.72 2.87 0.32
N ILE A 38 -11.85 2.65 0.98
CA ILE A 38 -11.93 1.86 2.22
C ILE A 38 -12.33 0.41 1.99
N ASP A 39 -12.05 -0.43 2.98
CA ASP A 39 -12.56 -1.78 3.10
C ASP A 39 -13.91 -1.75 3.84
N ARG A 40 -14.97 -2.28 3.21
CA ARG A 40 -16.28 -2.51 3.85
C ARG A 40 -16.63 -4.00 3.90
N GLY A 41 -15.64 -4.87 3.78
CA GLY A 41 -15.81 -6.31 3.80
C GLY A 41 -15.87 -6.95 2.42
N PRO A 42 -16.21 -8.26 2.33
CA PRO A 42 -15.96 -9.08 1.14
C PRO A 42 -16.72 -8.66 -0.13
N ALA A 43 -17.85 -7.98 0.01
CA ALA A 43 -18.75 -7.61 -1.09
C ALA A 43 -18.78 -6.09 -1.36
N GLU A 44 -18.14 -5.29 -0.52
CA GLU A 44 -18.25 -3.83 -0.57
C GLU A 44 -16.92 -3.14 -0.31
N GLY A 45 -16.72 -2.04 -1.04
CA GLY A 45 -15.50 -1.26 -0.97
C GLY A 45 -14.34 -1.90 -1.73
N ARG A 46 -13.47 -1.07 -2.32
CA ARG A 46 -12.32 -1.54 -3.12
C ARG A 46 -11.02 -1.61 -2.32
N ASN A 47 -10.99 -1.00 -1.13
CA ASN A 47 -9.81 -0.94 -0.27
C ASN A 47 -8.54 -0.48 -1.01
N TRP A 48 -8.65 0.51 -1.91
CA TRP A 48 -7.47 1.00 -2.63
C TRP A 48 -6.41 1.61 -1.69
N MET A 49 -6.81 2.07 -0.49
CA MET A 49 -5.87 2.51 0.53
C MET A 49 -4.99 1.39 1.09
N GLY A 50 -5.44 0.13 1.05
CA GLY A 50 -4.62 -1.04 1.42
C GLY A 50 -3.94 -1.71 0.22
N ARG A 51 -4.66 -1.87 -0.89
CA ARG A 51 -4.17 -2.60 -2.07
C ARG A 51 -3.01 -1.91 -2.78
N LEU A 52 -2.99 -0.58 -2.84
CA LEU A 52 -1.88 0.13 -3.49
C LEU A 52 -0.57 0.01 -2.69
N PRO A 53 -0.55 0.15 -1.35
CA PRO A 53 0.61 -0.19 -0.55
C PRO A 53 1.04 -1.66 -0.69
N GLU A 54 0.11 -2.62 -0.73
CA GLU A 54 0.46 -4.04 -0.98
C GLU A 54 1.15 -4.24 -2.33
N PHE A 55 0.68 -3.54 -3.37
CA PHE A 55 1.33 -3.54 -4.67
C PHE A 55 2.76 -2.99 -4.59
N VAL A 56 2.96 -1.82 -3.95
CA VAL A 56 4.32 -1.25 -3.78
C VAL A 56 5.20 -2.15 -2.90
N ARG A 57 4.66 -2.82 -1.88
CA ARG A 57 5.36 -3.82 -1.08
C ARG A 57 5.92 -4.95 -1.94
N SER A 58 5.17 -5.41 -2.94
CA SER A 58 5.64 -6.43 -3.87
C SER A 58 6.83 -5.96 -4.71
N GLU A 59 6.83 -4.69 -5.12
CA GLU A 59 7.95 -4.07 -5.84
C GLU A 59 9.20 -3.95 -4.94
N ILE A 60 9.02 -3.58 -3.66
CA ILE A 60 10.11 -3.55 -2.66
C ILE A 60 10.70 -4.95 -2.48
N ALA A 61 9.86 -5.97 -2.29
CA ALA A 61 10.30 -7.35 -2.12
C ALA A 61 11.07 -7.89 -3.34
N ALA A 62 10.71 -7.42 -4.54
CA ALA A 62 11.40 -7.73 -5.79
C ALA A 62 12.67 -6.89 -6.04
N GLY A 63 13.00 -5.93 -5.16
CA GLY A 63 14.13 -5.01 -5.36
C GLY A 63 13.92 -3.99 -6.49
N GLN A 64 12.66 -3.71 -6.85
CA GLN A 64 12.29 -2.88 -8.00
C GLN A 64 11.97 -1.43 -7.63
N LEU A 65 12.04 -1.06 -6.34
CA LEU A 65 11.81 0.31 -5.90
C LEU A 65 13.06 1.16 -6.19
N ILE A 66 13.24 1.54 -7.46
CA ILE A 66 14.33 2.44 -7.90
C ILE A 66 13.78 3.87 -7.94
N THR A 67 14.53 4.79 -7.33
CA THR A 67 14.31 6.24 -7.42
C THR A 67 14.81 6.71 -8.78
N ASP A 68 13.91 7.19 -9.64
CA ASP A 68 14.28 8.04 -10.79
C ASP A 68 14.65 9.45 -10.31
#